data_AF-A0A7X2MIK2-F1
#
_entry.id   AF-A0A7X2MIK2-F1
#
_cell.length_a   1.000
_cell.length_b   1.000
_cell.length_c   1.000
_cell.angle_alpha   90.00
_cell.angle_beta   90.00
_cell.angle_gamma   90.00
#
_symmetry.space_group_name_H-M   'P 1'
#
loop_
_entity.id
_entity.type
_entity.pdbx_description
1 polymer ?
#
loop_
_entity_poly.entity_id
_entity_poly.type
_entity_poly.pdbx_seq_one_letter_code
_entity_poly.pdbx_strand_id
1 'polypeptide(L)' 'MKNNTNDISDEILGLIGRVVTGLLTADNVVTPDRITRALHRLSESTFDSTIRLHCQEIIEQLMKKMH' A
#
# COMPACT_ATOMS: atom_id res chain seq x y z
N MET A 1 -1.06 25.38 11.36
CA MET A 1 -1.73 24.36 10.52
C MET A 1 -2.15 23.21 11.42
N LYS A 2 -3.35 22.67 11.24
CA LYS A 2 -3.88 21.57 12.07
C LYS A 2 -3.02 20.32 11.82
N ASN A 3 -2.34 19.82 12.83
CA ASN A 3 -1.68 18.52 12.81
C ASN A 3 -2.77 17.44 12.83
N ASN A 4 -3.19 17.00 11.64
CA ASN A 4 -4.02 15.82 11.50
C ASN A 4 -3.08 14.60 11.50
N THR A 5 -3.05 13.90 12.61
CA THR A 5 -2.26 12.67 12.88
C THR A 5 -2.68 11.46 12.01
N ASN A 6 -3.37 11.70 10.89
CA ASN A 6 -3.95 10.72 9.96
C ASN A 6 -3.72 11.09 8.49
N ASP A 7 -2.84 12.06 8.20
CA ASP A 7 -2.53 12.46 6.83
C ASP A 7 -1.63 11.39 6.19
N ILE A 8 -2.24 10.48 5.44
CA ILE A 8 -1.51 9.54 4.59
C ILE A 8 -0.86 10.37 3.49
N SER A 9 0.48 10.35 3.41
CA SER A 9 1.23 11.09 2.38
C SER A 9 0.70 10.77 0.98
N ASP A 10 0.66 11.77 0.09
CA ASP A 10 0.27 11.61 -1.31
C ASP A 10 1.11 10.54 -2.02
N GLU A 11 2.36 10.34 -1.59
CA GLU A 11 3.23 9.28 -2.10
C GLU A 11 2.72 7.88 -1.75
N ILE A 12 2.18 7.70 -0.54
CA ILE A 12 1.58 6.46 -0.07
C ILE A 12 0.26 6.22 -0.83
N LEU A 13 -0.56 7.26 -1.02
CA LEU A 13 -1.78 7.17 -1.82
C LEU A 13 -1.48 6.80 -3.29
N GLY A 14 -0.44 7.39 -3.88
CA GLY A 14 0.02 7.07 -5.23
C GLY A 14 0.49 5.61 -5.35
N LEU A 15 1.21 5.11 -4.35
CA LEU A 15 1.66 3.72 -4.30
C LEU A 15 0.50 2.73 -4.21
N ILE A 16 -0.48 2.99 -3.33
CA ILE A 16 -1.70 2.19 -3.23
C ILE A 16 -2.47 2.21 -4.55
N GLY A 17 -2.65 3.39 -5.13
CA GLY A 17 -3.36 3.56 -6.40
C GLY A 17 -2.72 2.76 -7.53
N ARG A 18 -1.39 2.77 -7.63
CA ARG A 18 -0.65 1.96 -8.61
C ARG A 18 -0.86 0.46 -8.42
N VAL A 19 -0.78 -0.01 -7.18
CA VAL A 19 -0.97 -1.43 -6.85
C VAL A 19 -2.41 -1.89 -7.15
N VAL A 20 -3.41 -1.12 -6.73
CA VAL A 20 -4.82 -1.41 -6.98
C VAL A 20 -5.14 -1.38 -8.47
N THR A 21 -4.62 -0.40 -9.21
CA THR A 21 -4.79 -0.33 -10.68
C THR A 21 -4.19 -1.56 -11.36
N GLY A 22 -3.01 -2.01 -10.94
CA GLY A 22 -2.39 -3.23 -11.44
C GLY A 22 -3.24 -4.49 -11.19
N LEU A 23 -3.87 -4.59 -10.01
CA LEU A 23 -4.79 -5.68 -9.70
C LEU A 23 -6.07 -5.61 -10.55
N LEU A 24 -6.69 -4.43 -10.70
CA LEU A 24 -7.90 -4.26 -11.52
C LEU A 24 -7.64 -4.59 -13.01
N THR A 25 -6.48 -4.20 -13.53
CA THR A 25 -6.11 -4.43 -14.94
C THR A 25 -5.94 -5.92 -15.25
N ALA A 26 -5.63 -6.72 -14.24
CA ALA A 26 -5.48 -8.17 -14.35
C ALA A 26 -6.81 -8.94 -14.17
N ASP A 27 -7.97 -8.26 -14.28
CA ASP A 27 -9.33 -8.78 -14.04
C ASP A 27 -9.46 -9.53 -12.70
N ASN A 28 -8.70 -9.06 -11.72
CA ASN A 28 -8.49 -9.73 -10.46
C ASN A 28 -9.35 -9.05 -9.40
N VAL A 29 -10.11 -9.82 -8.62
CA VAL A 29 -10.85 -9.29 -7.47
C VAL A 29 -9.86 -8.57 -6.55
N VAL A 30 -10.13 -7.29 -6.27
CA VAL A 30 -9.35 -6.46 -5.36
C VAL A 30 -9.84 -6.71 -3.95
N THR A 31 -9.06 -7.45 -3.17
CA THR A 31 -9.33 -7.70 -1.74
C THR A 31 -8.19 -7.12 -0.90
N PRO A 32 -8.43 -6.75 0.37
CA PRO A 32 -7.39 -6.28 1.28
C PRO A 32 -6.19 -7.25 1.34
N ASP A 33 -6.46 -8.55 1.44
CA ASP A 33 -5.45 -9.60 1.43
C ASP A 33 -4.60 -9.65 0.14
N ARG A 34 -5.21 -9.38 -1.03
CA ARG A 34 -4.46 -9.26 -2.30
C ARG A 34 -3.64 -7.98 -2.40
N ILE A 35 -4.16 -6.87 -1.88
CA ILE A 35 -3.41 -5.61 -1.79
C ILE A 35 -2.18 -5.81 -0.89
N THR A 36 -2.35 -6.42 0.29
CA THR A 36 -1.27 -6.75 1.22
C THR A 36 -0.20 -7.62 0.57
N ARG A 37 -0.59 -8.70 -0.14
CA ARG A 37 0.38 -9.55 -0.85
C ARG A 37 1.11 -8.82 -1.99
N ALA A 38 0.42 -7.95 -2.72
CA ALA A 38 1.03 -7.18 -3.80
C ALA A 38 2.04 -6.16 -3.26
N LEU A 39 1.70 -5.46 -2.18
CA LEU A 39 2.61 -4.54 -1.47
C LEU A 39 3.82 -5.29 -0.90
N HIS A 40 3.62 -6.49 -0.33
CA HIS A 40 4.71 -7.30 0.18
C HIS A 40 5.72 -7.65 -0.93
N ARG A 41 5.23 -8.18 -2.06
CA ARG A 41 6.07 -8.49 -3.22
C ARG A 41 6.80 -7.26 -3.77
N LEU A 42 6.12 -6.11 -3.80
CA LEU A 42 6.74 -4.85 -4.21
C LEU A 42 7.86 -4.44 -3.26
N SER A 43 7.66 -4.59 -1.95
CA SER A 43 8.65 -4.28 -0.92
C SER A 43 9.90 -5.17 -0.99
N GLU A 44 9.74 -6.44 -1.38
CA GLU A 44 10.85 -7.39 -1.55
C GLU A 44 11.63 -7.18 -2.85
N SER A 45 10.96 -6.70 -3.90
CA SER A 45 11.54 -6.55 -5.24
C SER A 45 12.12 -5.16 -5.52
N THR A 46 11.76 -4.15 -4.74
CA THR A 46 12.26 -2.78 -4.92
C THR A 46 13.61 -2.57 -4.26
N PHE A 47 14.51 -1.86 -4.94
CA PHE A 47 15.77 -1.37 -4.35
C PHE A 47 15.61 -0.02 -3.64
N ASP A 48 14.46 0.64 -3.83
CA ASP A 48 14.14 1.93 -3.21
C ASP A 48 13.67 1.70 -1.76
N SER A 49 14.48 2.18 -0.80
CA SER A 49 14.21 2.06 0.62
C SER A 49 12.95 2.78 1.07
N THR A 50 12.59 3.89 0.41
CA THR A 50 11.39 4.69 0.70
C THR A 50 10.15 3.93 0.25
N ILE A 51 10.15 3.38 -0.96
CA ILE A 51 9.05 2.54 -1.46
C ILE A 51 8.87 1.31 -0.56
N ARG A 52 9.97 0.70 -0.12
CA ARG A 52 9.93 -0.44 0.80
C ARG A 52 9.28 -0.07 2.14
N LEU A 53 9.67 1.07 2.72
CA LEU A 53 9.09 1.58 3.97
C LEU A 53 7.60 1.86 3.82
N HIS A 54 7.20 2.59 2.77
CA HIS A 54 5.80 2.90 2.51
C HIS A 54 4.95 1.63 2.32
N CYS A 55 5.47 0.60 1.63
CA CYS A 55 4.78 -0.69 1.53
C CYS A 55 4.51 -1.31 2.91
N GLN A 56 5.50 -1.29 3.81
CA GLN A 56 5.35 -1.84 5.17
C GLN A 56 4.33 -1.06 5.99
N GLU A 57 4.37 0.28 5.94
CA GLU A 57 3.41 1.13 6.65
C GLU A 57 1.97 0.87 6.20
N ILE A 58 1.73 0.73 4.89
CA ILE A 58 0.40 0.43 4.36
C ILE A 58 -0.07 -0.96 4.83
N ILE A 59 0.81 -1.96 4.77
CA ILE A 59 0.50 -3.32 5.22
C ILE A 59 0.09 -3.33 6.70
N GLU A 60 0.84 -2.64 7.56
CA GLU A 60 0.50 -2.54 8.98
C GLU A 60 -0.84 -1.84 9.21
N GLN A 61 -1.12 -0.75 8.49
CA GLN A 61 -2.39 -0.04 8.59
C GLN A 61 -3.58 -0.88 8.12
N LEU A 62 -3.42 -1.64 7.03
CA LEU A 62 -4.42 -2.56 6.53
C LEU A 62 -4.71 -3.67 7.55
N MET A 63 -3.67 -4.27 8.14
CA MET A 63 -3.84 -5.30 9.17
C MET A 63 -4.54 -4.76 10.42
N LYS A 64 -4.17 -3.55 10.87
CA LYS A 64 -4.83 -2.89 12.01
C LYS A 64 -6.33 -2.65 11.81
N LYS A 65 -6.79 -2.41 10.57
CA LYS A 65 -8.21 -2.18 10.25
C LYS A 65 -9.02 -3.46 10.04
N MET A 66 -8.37 -4.60 9.86
CA MET A 66 -9.02 -5.91 9.69
C MET A 66 -9.23 -6.65 11.02
N HIS A 67 -8.58 -6.19 12.09
CA HIS A 67 -8.79 -6.59 13.48
C HIS A 67 -9.84 -5.71 14.16
#